data_AF-A0A8C5QT47-F1
#
_entry.id   AF-A0A8C5QT47-F1
#
_cell.length_a   1.000
_cell.length_b   1.000
_cell.length_c   1.000
_cell.angle_alpha   90.00
_cell.angle_beta   90.00
_cell.angle_gamma   90.00
#
_symmetry.space_group_name_H-M   'P 1'
#
loop_
_entity.id
_entity.type
_entity.pdbx_description
1 polymer ?
#
loop_
_entity_poly.entity_id
_entity_poly.type
_entity_poly.pdbx_seq_one_letter_code
_entity_poly.pdbx_strand_id
1 'polypeptide(L)'
;MWHWWGYTCHPNYSPFPSPFLVFSKEKASMEDCYPGCKAVIKYIFLCFMNSVIQSLSNTRELRDYFQDHSFEAEINYNNPLGTSGRLAVSFAILLRALWKGTHHAFQPSKLKAIVASKASQFTGYAQHDAQEFMAFLLDGLHEDLNRIQNKPYTETVDSDGRPDEEVADEAWLRHKMRNDSFVVDLFQDQYKSKLVCPVCSKVSITFDPFLYLPVPLPQKQKVLTIYYFCLNLFTKPEVLSPKEAWYCPKCNQHREASKQLMLWRLPNILIIQLKHFSFRTFIWRDKINDMVDFPVRSLDLSKFCIGQKEDHQRPIYDLYAVINH
;
A
#
# COMPACT_ATOMS: atom_id res chain seq x y z
N MET A 1 15.97 -2.80 6.61
CA MET A 1 16.71 -1.99 5.62
C MET A 1 15.62 -1.54 4.69
N TRP A 2 15.30 -0.24 4.79
CA TRP A 2 14.39 0.60 4.01
C TRP A 2 13.18 -0.09 3.30
N HIS A 3 11.98 0.07 3.89
CA HIS A 3 10.68 -0.16 3.25
C HIS A 3 10.12 1.19 2.71
N TRP A 4 9.83 1.29 1.41
CA TRP A 4 9.45 2.56 0.77
C TRP A 4 7.95 2.83 0.88
N TRP A 5 7.50 4.08 1.12
CA TRP A 5 6.06 4.38 1.16
C TRP A 5 5.78 5.84 0.81
N GLY A 6 5.02 6.09 -0.26
CA GLY A 6 4.38 7.38 -0.51
C GLY A 6 4.92 8.11 -1.74
N TYR A 7 4.16 7.99 -2.83
CA TYR A 7 4.36 8.71 -4.09
C TYR A 7 3.07 9.47 -4.41
N THR A 8 3.13 10.79 -4.61
CA THR A 8 1.96 11.63 -5.00
C THR A 8 1.94 11.86 -6.50
N CYS A 9 0.80 11.66 -7.16
CA CYS A 9 0.57 12.06 -8.55
C CYS A 9 0.43 13.59 -8.68
N HIS A 10 0.83 14.21 -9.79
CA HIS A 10 0.71 15.65 -10.03
C HIS A 10 -0.71 16.08 -10.50
N PRO A 11 -1.51 16.79 -9.70
CA PRO A 11 -2.46 17.78 -10.22
C PRO A 11 -1.77 19.15 -10.27
N ASN A 12 -1.98 19.90 -11.34
CA ASN A 12 -1.44 21.24 -11.61
C ASN A 12 -1.39 22.18 -10.39
N TYR A 13 -0.31 22.20 -9.61
CA TYR A 13 0.03 23.29 -8.68
C TYR A 13 1.54 23.38 -8.47
N SER A 14 1.98 24.63 -8.30
CA SER A 14 3.31 25.23 -8.36
C SER A 14 4.44 24.49 -7.61
N PRO A 15 5.71 24.63 -8.06
CA PRO A 15 6.86 24.03 -7.38
C PRO A 15 7.19 24.82 -6.11
N PHE A 16 7.05 24.20 -4.94
CA PHE A 16 7.67 24.68 -3.70
C PHE A 16 8.47 23.56 -3.04
N PRO A 17 9.55 23.88 -2.30
CA PRO A 17 10.49 22.91 -1.80
C PRO A 17 9.84 22.12 -0.67
N SER A 18 9.38 20.89 -0.97
CA SER A 18 9.06 19.91 0.07
C SER A 18 10.37 19.47 0.75
N PRO A 19 10.55 19.67 2.06
CA PRO A 19 11.69 19.12 2.77
C PRO A 19 11.53 17.60 2.83
N PHE A 20 12.50 16.90 2.26
CA PHE A 20 12.61 15.46 2.31
C PHE A 20 12.81 15.02 3.76
N LEU A 21 11.92 14.20 4.30
CA LEU A 21 12.08 13.63 5.64
C LEU A 21 12.73 12.24 5.54
N VAL A 22 14.05 12.19 5.65
CA VAL A 22 14.82 10.95 5.82
C VAL A 22 15.03 10.71 7.31
N PHE A 23 14.33 9.74 7.89
CA PHE A 23 14.56 9.35 9.29
C PHE A 23 15.65 8.26 9.36
N SER A 24 16.88 8.66 9.72
CA SER A 24 17.97 7.75 10.08
C SER A 24 18.21 7.78 11.60
N LYS A 25 18.99 6.83 12.12
CA LYS A 25 19.33 6.69 13.55
C LYS A 25 20.27 7.78 14.09
N GLU A 26 20.62 8.78 13.30
CA GLU A 26 21.62 9.79 13.67
C GLU A 26 20.98 11.16 13.95
N LYS A 27 21.47 11.80 15.02
CA LYS A 27 20.98 13.06 15.58
C LYS A 27 20.88 14.14 14.50
N ALA A 28 19.66 14.46 14.07
CA ALA A 28 19.39 15.69 13.32
C ALA A 28 19.39 16.88 14.30
N SER A 29 20.21 17.89 14.02
CA SER A 29 20.26 19.16 14.73
C SER A 29 18.92 19.88 14.64
N MET A 30 18.40 20.30 15.78
CA MET A 30 17.15 21.06 15.94
C MET A 30 17.37 22.52 15.58
N GLU A 31 17.17 22.92 14.32
CA GLU A 31 16.89 24.31 13.98
C GLU A 31 16.04 24.31 12.69
N ASP A 32 14.90 24.99 12.77
CA ASP A 32 13.82 25.12 11.75
C ASP A 32 12.98 23.86 11.42
N CYS A 33 12.12 23.49 12.36
CA CYS A 33 11.21 22.34 12.23
C CYS A 33 9.74 22.80 12.03
N TYR A 34 9.18 22.56 10.85
CA TYR A 34 7.78 22.84 10.49
C TYR A 34 6.77 21.98 11.30
N PRO A 35 5.49 22.40 11.42
CA PRO A 35 4.43 21.53 11.98
C PRO A 35 4.43 20.15 11.30
N GLY A 36 4.19 19.07 12.05
CA GLY A 36 4.29 17.69 11.54
C GLY A 36 5.68 17.04 11.68
N CYS A 37 6.77 17.82 11.69
CA CYS A 37 8.14 17.29 11.81
C CYS A 37 8.59 17.03 13.27
N LYS A 38 7.94 17.67 14.26
CA LYS A 38 8.40 17.68 15.68
C LYS A 38 8.02 16.45 16.50
N ALA A 39 7.13 15.59 16.02
CA ALA A 39 6.55 14.55 16.86
C ALA A 39 7.30 13.22 16.75
N VAL A 40 8.48 13.14 17.37
CA VAL A 40 9.11 11.83 17.59
C VAL A 40 8.36 11.12 18.71
N ILE A 41 7.66 10.04 18.40
CA ILE A 41 7.03 9.16 19.39
C ILE A 41 8.17 8.50 20.19
N LYS A 42 8.31 8.90 21.45
CA LYS A 42 9.51 8.70 22.31
C LYS A 42 9.86 7.26 22.69
N TYR A 43 9.20 6.24 22.12
CA TYR A 43 9.41 4.83 22.51
C TYR A 43 10.05 4.02 21.38
N ILE A 44 11.26 3.55 21.67
CA ILE A 44 12.14 2.73 20.81
C ILE A 44 11.48 1.39 20.39
N PHE A 45 10.50 0.89 21.13
CA PHE A 45 9.81 -0.37 20.87
C PHE A 45 8.65 -0.29 19.85
N LEU A 46 8.35 0.91 19.33
CA LEU A 46 7.27 1.15 18.36
C LEU A 46 7.80 1.73 17.04
N CYS A 47 9.09 1.59 16.73
CA CYS A 47 9.70 2.22 15.55
C CYS A 47 8.96 1.91 14.25
N PHE A 48 8.45 0.68 14.07
CA PHE A 48 7.66 0.29 12.89
C PHE A 48 6.29 0.98 12.84
N MET A 49 5.60 1.15 13.99
CA MET A 49 4.33 1.89 14.03
C MET A 49 4.57 3.38 13.79
N ASN A 50 5.62 3.92 14.41
CA ASN A 50 5.93 5.34 14.34
C ASN A 50 6.27 5.75 12.92
N SER A 51 7.12 4.97 12.22
CA SER A 51 7.47 5.26 10.83
C SER A 51 6.24 5.22 9.93
N VAL A 52 5.35 4.25 10.10
CA VAL A 52 4.08 4.16 9.37
C VAL A 52 3.18 5.36 9.64
N ILE A 53 2.97 5.69 10.92
CA ILE A 53 2.16 6.83 11.32
C ILE A 53 2.72 8.13 10.74
N GLN A 54 4.04 8.30 10.74
CA GLN A 54 4.69 9.49 10.18
C GLN A 54 4.57 9.56 8.66
N SER A 55 4.72 8.44 7.95
CA SER A 55 4.51 8.42 6.50
C SER A 55 3.06 8.73 6.13
N LEU A 56 2.10 8.11 6.82
CA LEU A 56 0.68 8.38 6.59
C LEU A 56 0.28 9.80 7.01
N SER A 57 0.84 10.34 8.10
CA SER A 57 0.55 11.71 8.54
C SER A 57 1.03 12.78 7.55
N ASN A 58 2.05 12.48 6.76
CA ASN A 58 2.56 13.33 5.68
C ASN A 58 1.86 13.10 4.34
N THR A 59 0.90 12.17 4.27
CA THR A 59 0.02 12.04 3.10
C THR A 59 -0.99 13.18 3.16
N ARG A 60 -0.85 14.18 2.28
CA ARG A 60 -1.57 15.45 2.35
C ARG A 60 -3.08 15.26 2.36
N GLU A 61 -3.60 14.51 1.40
CA GLU A 61 -5.03 14.28 1.19
C GLU A 61 -5.64 13.56 2.40
N LEU A 62 -4.94 12.53 2.92
CA LEU A 62 -5.34 11.81 4.12
C LEU A 62 -5.35 12.73 5.35
N ARG A 63 -4.30 13.53 5.52
CA ARG A 63 -4.19 14.46 6.63
C ARG A 63 -5.32 15.47 6.59
N ASP A 64 -5.55 16.09 5.44
CA ASP A 64 -6.53 17.16 5.28
C ASP A 64 -7.95 16.61 5.56
N TYR A 65 -8.28 15.41 5.08
CA TYR A 65 -9.53 14.68 5.35
C TYR A 65 -9.81 14.35 6.84
N PHE A 66 -8.76 14.12 7.63
CA PHE A 66 -8.93 13.92 9.08
C PHE A 66 -8.91 15.24 9.88
N GLN A 67 -8.32 16.30 9.33
CA GLN A 67 -8.26 17.61 9.97
C GLN A 67 -9.55 18.42 9.81
N ASP A 68 -10.19 18.36 8.65
CA ASP A 68 -11.40 19.10 8.32
C ASP A 68 -12.70 18.52 8.93
N HIS A 69 -12.58 17.41 9.68
CA HIS A 69 -13.69 16.64 10.28
C HIS A 69 -14.63 15.95 9.26
N SER A 70 -14.31 15.95 7.97
CA SER A 70 -15.13 15.31 6.93
C SER A 70 -15.35 13.82 7.21
N PHE A 71 -14.33 13.15 7.77
CA PHE A 71 -14.41 11.73 8.11
C PHE A 71 -15.51 11.37 9.13
N GLU A 72 -15.92 12.31 10.00
CA GLU A 72 -16.88 12.03 11.07
C GLU A 72 -18.25 11.64 10.52
N ALA A 73 -18.64 12.21 9.38
CA ALA A 73 -19.89 11.88 8.68
C ALA A 73 -19.84 10.51 7.97
N GLU A 74 -18.65 10.00 7.65
CA GLU A 74 -18.46 8.72 6.96
C GLU A 74 -18.22 7.53 7.91
N ILE A 75 -18.22 7.75 9.23
CA ILE A 75 -17.98 6.68 10.20
C ILE A 75 -19.08 5.61 10.10
N ASN A 76 -18.67 4.39 9.80
CA ASN A 76 -19.53 3.22 9.79
C ASN A 76 -19.45 2.48 11.14
N TYR A 77 -20.37 2.81 12.04
CA TYR A 77 -20.43 2.23 13.38
C TYR A 77 -20.83 0.74 13.39
N ASN A 78 -21.53 0.29 12.35
CA ASN A 78 -22.21 -1.01 12.32
C ASN A 78 -21.45 -2.06 11.48
N ASN A 79 -20.38 -1.66 10.79
CA ASN A 79 -19.61 -2.59 9.98
C ASN A 79 -18.96 -3.68 10.85
N PRO A 80 -19.32 -4.96 10.69
CA PRO A 80 -18.78 -6.05 11.51
C PRO A 80 -17.26 -6.24 11.34
N LEU A 81 -16.70 -5.78 10.23
CA LEU A 81 -15.26 -5.85 9.95
C LEU A 81 -14.48 -4.68 10.58
N GLY A 82 -15.17 -3.57 10.89
CA GLY A 82 -14.58 -2.38 11.48
C GLY A 82 -14.38 -2.46 12.99
N THR A 83 -14.14 -1.30 13.59
CA THR A 83 -13.94 -1.09 15.03
C THR A 83 -15.02 -0.20 15.65
N SER A 84 -16.14 -0.03 14.95
CA SER A 84 -17.19 0.94 15.26
C SER A 84 -16.66 2.39 15.30
N GLY A 85 -15.75 2.73 14.37
CA GLY A 85 -15.17 4.07 14.25
C GLY A 85 -14.07 4.41 15.24
N ARG A 86 -13.75 3.51 16.20
CA ARG A 86 -12.77 3.79 17.25
C ARG A 86 -11.37 4.03 16.68
N LEU A 87 -10.97 3.25 15.68
CA LEU A 87 -9.66 3.37 15.04
C LEU A 87 -9.56 4.69 14.27
N ALA A 88 -10.57 5.02 13.45
CA ALA A 88 -10.62 6.27 12.70
C ALA A 88 -10.55 7.50 13.63
N VAL A 89 -11.36 7.54 14.69
CA VAL A 89 -11.36 8.65 15.67
C VAL A 89 -10.00 8.75 16.39
N SER A 90 -9.45 7.62 16.82
CA SER A 90 -8.14 7.60 17.50
C SER A 90 -7.01 8.07 16.58
N PHE A 91 -7.06 7.70 15.30
CA PHE A 91 -6.11 8.14 14.29
C PHE A 91 -6.24 9.65 13.99
N ALA A 92 -7.47 10.18 13.89
CA ALA A 92 -7.72 11.61 13.71
C ALA A 92 -7.15 12.45 14.86
N ILE A 93 -7.39 12.03 16.11
CA ILE A 93 -6.84 12.69 17.30
C ILE A 93 -5.30 12.71 17.26
N LEU A 94 -4.70 11.59 16.87
CA LEU A 94 -3.26 11.48 16.70
C LEU A 94 -2.76 12.47 15.64
N LEU A 95 -3.33 12.46 14.42
CA LEU A 95 -2.92 13.38 13.35
C LEU A 95 -3.02 14.84 13.77
N ARG A 96 -4.12 15.24 14.43
CA ARG A 96 -4.27 16.60 14.96
C ARG A 96 -3.21 16.94 15.99
N ALA A 97 -2.88 16.01 16.90
CA ALA A 97 -1.82 16.22 17.88
C ALA A 97 -0.43 16.38 17.24
N LEU A 98 -0.13 15.60 16.18
CA LEU A 98 1.14 15.71 15.44
C LEU A 98 1.28 17.06 14.71
N TRP A 99 0.19 17.54 14.11
CA TRP A 99 0.19 18.73 13.25
C TRP A 99 -0.14 20.04 13.98
N LYS A 100 -0.72 20.00 15.20
CA LYS A 100 -0.92 21.20 16.04
C LYS A 100 0.40 21.81 16.54
N GLY A 101 1.50 21.04 16.54
CA GLY A 101 2.84 21.52 16.89
C GLY A 101 3.06 21.86 18.37
N THR A 102 2.09 21.57 19.25
CA THR A 102 2.13 21.90 20.69
C THR A 102 2.86 20.87 21.55
N HIS A 103 3.23 19.71 20.99
CA HIS A 103 3.83 18.61 21.73
C HIS A 103 5.14 18.15 21.07
N HIS A 104 6.19 17.98 21.88
CA HIS A 104 7.48 17.45 21.43
C HIS A 104 7.50 15.91 21.28
N ALA A 105 6.56 15.22 21.91
CA ALA A 105 6.37 13.78 21.80
C ALA A 105 4.92 13.44 22.12
N PHE A 106 4.36 12.45 21.42
CA PHE A 106 3.01 11.94 21.66
C PHE A 106 3.06 10.42 21.79
N GLN A 107 2.34 9.85 22.74
CA GLN A 107 2.22 8.40 22.85
C GLN A 107 0.85 7.97 22.32
N PRO A 108 0.79 7.16 21.25
CA PRO A 108 -0.48 6.72 20.68
C PRO A 108 -1.08 5.55 21.48
N SER A 109 -1.19 5.66 22.80
CA SER A 109 -1.62 4.56 23.69
C SER A 109 -3.01 4.03 23.35
N LYS A 110 -3.95 4.93 23.01
CA LYS A 110 -5.31 4.56 22.57
C LYS A 110 -5.28 3.78 21.24
N LEU A 111 -4.52 4.28 20.26
CA LEU A 111 -4.37 3.61 18.97
C LEU A 111 -3.74 2.23 19.15
N LYS A 112 -2.66 2.13 19.94
CA LYS A 112 -1.99 0.86 20.25
C LYS A 112 -2.95 -0.14 20.90
N ALA A 113 -3.77 0.30 21.85
CA ALA A 113 -4.75 -0.57 22.50
C ALA A 113 -5.80 -1.10 21.52
N ILE A 114 -6.30 -0.26 20.60
CA ILE A 114 -7.25 -0.67 19.57
C ILE A 114 -6.61 -1.68 18.61
N VAL A 115 -5.41 -1.39 18.12
CA VAL A 115 -4.65 -2.29 17.23
C VAL A 115 -4.44 -3.66 17.90
N ALA A 116 -3.95 -3.67 19.15
CA ALA A 116 -3.72 -4.90 19.91
C ALA A 116 -4.99 -5.72 20.17
N SER A 117 -6.15 -5.06 20.29
CA SER A 117 -7.44 -5.74 20.47
C SER A 117 -7.94 -6.48 19.23
N LYS A 118 -7.48 -6.06 18.04
CA LYS A 118 -7.95 -6.57 16.74
C LYS A 118 -6.95 -7.49 16.06
N ALA A 119 -5.67 -7.27 16.28
CA ALA A 119 -4.59 -8.07 15.75
C ALA A 119 -3.63 -8.43 16.88
N SER A 120 -3.81 -9.64 17.42
CA SER A 120 -3.08 -10.14 18.59
C SER A 120 -1.57 -10.21 18.34
N GLN A 121 -1.14 -10.28 17.08
CA GLN A 121 0.27 -10.19 16.73
C GLN A 121 0.88 -8.86 17.19
N PHE A 122 0.13 -7.75 17.24
CA PHE A 122 0.64 -6.43 17.65
C PHE A 122 0.51 -6.14 19.16
N THR A 123 0.06 -7.11 19.97
CA THR A 123 -0.12 -6.95 21.42
C THR A 123 1.21 -6.82 22.17
N GLY A 124 2.26 -7.44 21.65
CA GLY A 124 3.59 -7.47 22.27
C GLY A 124 4.43 -6.22 22.05
N TYR A 125 5.71 -6.32 22.44
CA TYR A 125 6.77 -5.36 22.12
C TYR A 125 7.79 -5.96 21.14
N ALA A 126 7.39 -7.01 20.42
CA ALA A 126 8.24 -7.66 19.43
C ALA A 126 8.46 -6.73 18.22
N GLN A 127 9.55 -6.94 17.49
CA GLN A 127 9.73 -6.27 16.20
C GLN A 127 8.73 -6.85 15.20
N HIS A 128 7.92 -5.99 14.61
CA HIS A 128 6.94 -6.35 13.58
C HIS A 128 7.33 -5.71 12.24
N ASP A 129 6.81 -6.28 11.16
CA ASP A 129 6.97 -5.71 9.84
C ASP A 129 6.13 -4.42 9.74
N ALA A 130 6.78 -3.30 9.40
CA ALA A 130 6.11 -2.02 9.18
C ALA A 130 5.05 -2.12 8.08
N GLN A 131 5.27 -2.97 7.08
CA GLN A 131 4.29 -3.21 6.03
C GLN A 131 3.01 -3.87 6.58
N GLU A 132 3.15 -4.89 7.41
CA GLU A 132 2.01 -5.60 7.99
C GLU A 132 1.16 -4.64 8.83
N PHE A 133 1.82 -3.80 9.63
CA PHE A 133 1.13 -2.78 10.42
C PHE A 133 0.43 -1.74 9.55
N MET A 134 1.06 -1.26 8.48
CA MET A 134 0.43 -0.27 7.61
C MET A 134 -0.76 -0.85 6.84
N ALA A 135 -0.64 -2.07 6.32
CA ALA A 135 -1.77 -2.76 5.68
C ALA A 135 -2.93 -2.93 6.65
N PHE A 136 -2.64 -3.36 7.89
CA PHE A 136 -3.65 -3.46 8.95
C PHE A 136 -4.30 -2.10 9.27
N LEU A 137 -3.50 -1.03 9.39
CA LEU A 137 -4.00 0.29 9.73
C LEU A 137 -4.89 0.85 8.60
N LEU A 138 -4.46 0.75 7.35
CA LEU A 138 -5.25 1.21 6.20
C LEU A 138 -6.52 0.39 6.00
N ASP A 139 -6.46 -0.93 6.19
CA ASP A 139 -7.64 -1.80 6.16
C ASP A 139 -8.63 -1.45 7.28
N GLY A 140 -8.15 -1.30 8.51
CA GLY A 140 -9.00 -0.88 9.63
C GLY A 140 -9.62 0.50 9.44
N LEU A 141 -8.86 1.48 8.89
CA LEU A 141 -9.39 2.79 8.52
C LEU A 141 -10.40 2.68 7.38
N HIS A 142 -10.15 1.82 6.39
CA HIS A 142 -11.10 1.54 5.33
C HIS A 142 -12.42 1.01 5.89
N GLU A 143 -12.38 0.00 6.76
CA GLU A 143 -13.57 -0.62 7.32
C GLU A 143 -14.36 0.32 8.26
N ASP A 144 -13.66 1.15 9.06
CA ASP A 144 -14.30 2.17 9.89
C ASP A 144 -14.97 3.28 9.07
N LEU A 145 -14.52 3.53 7.84
CA LEU A 145 -14.98 4.62 6.96
C LEU A 145 -15.66 4.09 5.69
N ASN A 146 -16.06 2.81 5.66
CA ASN A 146 -16.68 2.22 4.50
C ASN A 146 -18.12 2.73 4.37
N ARG A 147 -18.37 3.50 3.31
CA ARG A 147 -19.67 4.07 2.93
C ARG A 147 -20.70 2.97 2.66
N ILE A 148 -20.25 1.78 2.28
CA ILE A 148 -21.11 0.60 2.10
C ILE A 148 -21.50 0.02 3.46
N GLN A 149 -22.78 0.16 3.81
CA GLN A 149 -23.34 -0.35 5.06
C GLN A 149 -23.56 -1.87 5.04
N ASN A 150 -24.07 -2.39 3.92
CA ASN A 150 -24.38 -3.80 3.74
C ASN A 150 -23.61 -4.33 2.53
N LYS A 151 -22.56 -5.12 2.76
CA LYS A 151 -21.69 -5.63 1.68
C LYS A 151 -22.38 -6.78 0.92
N PRO A 152 -22.85 -6.59 -0.33
CA PRO A 152 -23.53 -7.65 -1.08
C PRO A 152 -22.55 -8.74 -1.49
N TYR A 153 -23.03 -9.98 -1.68
CA TYR A 153 -22.20 -11.03 -2.29
C TYR A 153 -21.85 -10.64 -3.74
N THR A 154 -20.58 -10.81 -4.11
CA THR A 154 -20.09 -10.53 -5.47
C THR A 154 -19.19 -11.67 -5.91
N GLU A 155 -19.34 -12.09 -7.16
CA GLU A 155 -18.47 -13.09 -7.78
C GLU A 155 -17.28 -12.42 -8.48
N THR A 156 -16.18 -13.16 -8.60
CA THR A 156 -15.03 -12.74 -9.41
C THR A 156 -15.39 -12.74 -10.88
N VAL A 157 -15.02 -11.67 -11.58
CA VAL A 157 -15.25 -11.53 -13.03
C VAL A 157 -14.05 -12.10 -13.77
N ASP A 158 -14.26 -13.17 -14.54
CA ASP A 158 -13.33 -13.58 -15.59
C ASP A 158 -13.69 -12.82 -16.88
N SER A 159 -12.69 -12.52 -17.70
CA SER A 159 -12.89 -11.90 -19.01
C SER A 159 -13.75 -12.78 -19.91
N ASP A 160 -13.51 -14.10 -19.91
CA ASP A 160 -14.13 -15.07 -20.82
C ASP A 160 -14.17 -14.60 -22.30
N GLY A 161 -13.16 -13.82 -22.71
CA GLY A 161 -12.99 -13.32 -24.08
C GLY A 161 -13.56 -11.91 -24.33
N ARG A 162 -14.16 -11.27 -23.32
CA ARG A 162 -14.60 -9.87 -23.39
C ARG A 162 -13.41 -8.90 -23.38
N PRO A 163 -13.58 -7.67 -23.92
CA PRO A 163 -12.54 -6.63 -23.90
C PRO A 163 -12.05 -6.34 -22.47
N ASP A 164 -10.74 -6.09 -22.34
CA ASP A 164 -10.12 -5.84 -21.04
C ASP A 164 -10.72 -4.62 -20.34
N GLU A 165 -11.01 -3.53 -21.08
CA GLU A 165 -11.57 -2.32 -20.49
C GLU A 165 -12.94 -2.57 -19.83
N GLU A 166 -13.83 -3.29 -20.49
CA GLU A 166 -15.17 -3.60 -19.97
C GLU A 166 -15.10 -4.45 -18.70
N VAL A 167 -14.24 -5.47 -18.72
CA VAL A 167 -14.08 -6.41 -17.60
C VAL A 167 -13.41 -5.74 -16.41
N ALA A 168 -12.44 -4.86 -16.66
CA ALA A 168 -11.76 -4.11 -15.62
C ALA A 168 -12.70 -3.13 -14.91
N ASP A 169 -13.49 -2.37 -15.68
CA ASP A 169 -14.48 -1.44 -15.14
C ASP A 169 -15.59 -2.18 -14.37
N GLU A 170 -16.08 -3.30 -14.89
CA GLU A 170 -17.03 -4.16 -14.18
C GLU A 170 -16.45 -4.67 -12.84
N ALA A 171 -15.22 -5.18 -12.87
CA ALA A 171 -14.54 -5.67 -11.67
C ALA A 171 -14.32 -4.54 -10.64
N TRP A 172 -13.99 -3.33 -11.09
CA TRP A 172 -13.84 -2.18 -10.20
C TRP A 172 -15.16 -1.72 -9.60
N LEU A 173 -16.23 -1.70 -10.39
CA LEU A 173 -17.58 -1.41 -9.91
C LEU A 173 -18.00 -2.44 -8.85
N ARG A 174 -17.75 -3.74 -9.08
CA ARG A 174 -18.02 -4.80 -8.09
C ARG A 174 -17.20 -4.62 -6.81
N HIS A 175 -15.94 -4.22 -6.91
CA HIS A 175 -15.13 -3.87 -5.75
C HIS A 175 -15.75 -2.70 -4.97
N LYS A 176 -16.10 -1.60 -5.65
CA LYS A 176 -16.72 -0.41 -5.03
C LYS A 176 -18.10 -0.69 -4.41
N MET A 177 -18.86 -1.66 -4.93
CA MET A 177 -20.13 -2.10 -4.30
C MET A 177 -19.95 -2.67 -2.88
N ARG A 178 -18.74 -3.12 -2.53
CA ARG A 178 -18.42 -3.68 -1.20
C ARG A 178 -17.47 -2.78 -0.42
N ASN A 179 -16.62 -2.05 -1.12
CA ASN A 179 -15.48 -1.33 -0.57
C ASN A 179 -15.47 0.09 -1.14
N ASP A 180 -16.12 1.01 -0.43
CA ASP A 180 -16.15 2.42 -0.81
C ASP A 180 -15.75 3.27 0.39
N SER A 181 -14.51 3.78 0.40
CA SER A 181 -14.05 4.69 1.44
C SER A 181 -12.97 5.60 0.91
N PHE A 182 -12.64 6.63 1.68
CA PHE A 182 -11.51 7.52 1.38
C PHE A 182 -10.18 6.77 1.18
N VAL A 183 -9.98 5.64 1.87
CA VAL A 183 -8.77 4.80 1.68
C VAL A 183 -8.76 4.16 0.29
N VAL A 184 -9.90 3.69 -0.19
CA VAL A 184 -10.04 3.11 -1.53
C VAL A 184 -9.78 4.17 -2.59
N ASP A 185 -10.35 5.37 -2.40
CA ASP A 185 -10.21 6.48 -3.35
C ASP A 185 -8.75 6.95 -3.51
N LEU A 186 -7.97 6.89 -2.42
CA LEU A 186 -6.63 7.46 -2.40
C LEU A 186 -5.52 6.43 -2.71
N PHE A 187 -5.62 5.22 -2.17
CA PHE A 187 -4.54 4.24 -2.15
C PHE A 187 -4.79 3.00 -2.99
N GLN A 188 -6.03 2.75 -3.42
CA GLN A 188 -6.34 1.53 -4.15
C GLN A 188 -6.51 1.77 -5.63
N ASP A 189 -6.00 0.83 -6.42
CA ASP A 189 -6.38 0.69 -7.81
C ASP A 189 -6.22 -0.77 -8.25
N GLN A 190 -6.10 -1.05 -9.55
CA GLN A 190 -6.34 -2.39 -10.09
C GLN A 190 -5.14 -2.99 -10.82
N TYR A 191 -4.87 -4.27 -10.57
CA TYR A 191 -4.03 -5.13 -11.40
C TYR A 191 -4.84 -5.83 -12.48
N LYS A 192 -4.19 -6.19 -13.59
CA LYS A 192 -4.63 -7.24 -14.50
C LYS A 192 -3.85 -8.52 -14.17
N SER A 193 -4.54 -9.59 -13.82
CA SER A 193 -3.97 -10.92 -13.58
C SER A 193 -4.30 -11.83 -14.76
N LYS A 194 -3.28 -12.45 -15.35
CA LYS A 194 -3.41 -13.41 -16.44
C LYS A 194 -2.91 -14.77 -16.00
N LEU A 195 -3.78 -15.77 -16.08
CA LEU A 195 -3.46 -17.18 -15.81
C LEU A 195 -3.55 -17.98 -17.11
N VAL A 196 -2.55 -18.83 -17.37
CA VAL A 196 -2.53 -19.72 -18.53
C VAL A 196 -2.35 -21.17 -18.07
N CYS A 197 -3.34 -22.00 -18.38
CA CYS A 197 -3.28 -23.44 -18.10
C CYS A 197 -2.21 -24.12 -18.97
N PRO A 198 -1.27 -24.91 -18.39
CA PRO A 198 -0.22 -25.57 -19.17
C PRO A 198 -0.74 -26.78 -19.98
N VAL A 199 -1.94 -27.30 -19.65
CA VAL A 199 -2.50 -28.51 -20.27
C VAL A 199 -3.49 -28.18 -21.38
N CYS A 200 -4.48 -27.34 -21.10
CA CYS A 200 -5.58 -27.07 -22.04
C CYS A 200 -5.51 -25.68 -22.68
N SER A 201 -4.47 -24.91 -22.36
CA SER A 201 -4.22 -23.53 -22.82
C SER A 201 -5.34 -22.53 -22.54
N LYS A 202 -6.30 -22.83 -21.64
CA LYS A 202 -7.29 -21.84 -21.18
C LYS A 202 -6.53 -20.65 -20.58
N VAL A 203 -6.89 -19.46 -21.06
CA VAL A 203 -6.50 -18.18 -20.48
C VAL A 203 -7.65 -17.73 -19.58
N SER A 204 -7.32 -17.32 -18.37
CA SER A 204 -8.23 -16.67 -17.43
C SER A 204 -7.65 -15.29 -17.11
N ILE A 205 -8.47 -14.25 -17.25
CA ILE A 205 -8.06 -12.87 -16.99
C ILE A 205 -8.99 -12.31 -15.94
N THR A 206 -8.42 -11.85 -14.83
CA THR A 206 -9.14 -11.18 -13.75
C THR A 206 -8.52 -9.82 -13.49
N PHE A 207 -9.31 -8.92 -12.89
CA PHE A 207 -8.84 -7.60 -12.50
C PHE A 207 -9.05 -7.39 -11.00
N ASP A 208 -7.97 -7.23 -10.27
CA ASP A 208 -7.96 -7.35 -8.81
C ASP A 208 -7.48 -6.04 -8.17
N PRO A 209 -8.17 -5.54 -7.13
CA PRO A 209 -7.74 -4.33 -6.43
C PRO A 209 -6.43 -4.56 -5.67
N PHE A 210 -5.64 -3.51 -5.50
CA PHE A 210 -4.41 -3.52 -4.71
C PHE A 210 -4.28 -2.26 -3.89
N LEU A 211 -3.67 -2.37 -2.71
CA LEU A 211 -3.37 -1.25 -1.81
C LEU A 211 -1.91 -0.79 -1.90
N TYR A 212 -1.02 -1.71 -2.26
CA TYR A 212 0.40 -1.45 -2.41
C TYR A 212 1.01 -2.37 -3.46
N LEU A 213 2.16 -1.97 -4.00
CA LEU A 213 2.90 -2.67 -5.02
C LEU A 213 4.10 -3.41 -4.40
N PRO A 214 4.03 -4.75 -4.24
CA PRO A 214 5.15 -5.53 -3.76
C PRO A 214 6.17 -5.77 -4.89
N VAL A 215 7.36 -5.21 -4.73
CA VAL A 215 8.41 -5.19 -5.73
C VAL A 215 9.56 -6.10 -5.30
N PRO A 216 9.85 -7.20 -6.01
CA PRO A 216 10.93 -8.11 -5.65
C PRO A 216 12.31 -7.51 -5.93
N LEU A 217 13.27 -7.74 -5.04
CA LEU A 217 14.66 -7.32 -5.26
C LEU A 217 15.50 -8.45 -5.88
N PRO A 218 16.38 -8.15 -6.86
CA PRO A 218 17.32 -9.12 -7.39
C PRO A 218 18.37 -9.53 -6.36
N GLN A 219 18.86 -10.77 -6.48
CA GLN A 219 19.78 -11.37 -5.50
C GLN A 219 21.28 -11.10 -5.75
N LYS A 220 21.67 -10.35 -6.79
CA LYS A 220 23.07 -10.37 -7.30
C LYS A 220 23.62 -9.05 -7.90
N GLN A 221 23.33 -7.86 -7.37
CA GLN A 221 23.99 -6.64 -7.88
C GLN A 221 24.29 -5.61 -6.78
N LYS A 222 25.50 -5.05 -6.79
CA LYS A 222 26.03 -4.13 -5.77
C LYS A 222 25.44 -2.71 -5.82
N VAL A 223 24.85 -2.30 -6.96
CA VAL A 223 24.12 -1.03 -7.14
C VAL A 223 23.02 -1.28 -8.16
N LEU A 224 21.78 -0.97 -7.81
CA LEU A 224 20.60 -1.23 -8.63
C LEU A 224 19.82 0.06 -8.87
N THR A 225 19.58 0.40 -10.13
CA THR A 225 18.51 1.34 -10.51
C THR A 225 17.18 0.58 -10.45
N ILE A 226 16.46 0.71 -9.33
CA ILE A 226 15.48 -0.28 -8.86
C ILE A 226 14.15 -0.17 -9.59
N TYR A 227 13.74 1.06 -9.93
CA TYR A 227 12.39 1.33 -10.39
C TYR A 227 12.05 0.57 -11.66
N TYR A 228 12.88 0.66 -12.72
CA TYR A 228 12.62 -0.10 -13.95
C TYR A 228 12.79 -1.61 -13.77
N PHE A 229 13.86 -2.04 -13.08
CA PHE A 229 14.23 -3.44 -13.05
C PHE A 229 13.23 -4.28 -12.25
N CYS A 230 12.77 -3.77 -11.11
CA CYS A 230 11.96 -4.56 -10.22
C CYS A 230 10.48 -4.58 -10.64
N LEU A 231 9.98 -3.53 -11.30
CA LEU A 231 8.67 -3.55 -11.97
C LEU A 231 8.66 -4.53 -13.15
N ASN A 232 9.75 -4.61 -13.90
CA ASN A 232 9.93 -5.65 -14.92
C ASN A 232 9.91 -7.06 -14.31
N LEU A 233 10.52 -7.27 -13.14
CA LEU A 233 10.45 -8.56 -12.45
C LEU A 233 9.05 -8.88 -11.95
N PHE A 234 8.36 -7.90 -11.36
CA PHE A 234 6.99 -8.05 -10.88
C PHE A 234 6.01 -8.42 -12.01
N THR A 235 6.21 -7.87 -13.20
CA THR A 235 5.33 -8.10 -14.36
C THR A 235 5.68 -9.32 -15.21
N LYS A 236 6.73 -10.07 -14.83
CA LYS A 236 7.12 -11.29 -15.53
C LYS A 236 6.16 -12.44 -15.20
N PRO A 237 5.83 -13.28 -16.19
CA PRO A 237 5.14 -14.53 -15.92
C PRO A 237 5.96 -15.44 -15.01
N GLU A 238 5.32 -16.00 -13.99
CA GLU A 238 5.86 -17.01 -13.09
C GLU A 238 4.98 -18.27 -13.11
N VAL A 239 5.56 -19.43 -12.84
CA VAL A 239 4.78 -20.69 -12.72
C VAL A 239 4.40 -20.85 -11.26
N LEU A 240 3.10 -21.04 -11.02
CA LEU A 240 2.58 -21.27 -9.67
C LEU A 240 3.17 -22.55 -9.08
N SER A 241 3.52 -22.49 -7.79
CA SER A 241 3.98 -23.66 -7.06
C SER A 241 2.84 -24.67 -6.89
N PRO A 242 3.15 -25.96 -6.61
CA PRO A 242 2.12 -26.97 -6.35
C PRO A 242 1.15 -26.60 -5.20
N LYS A 243 1.61 -25.79 -4.24
CA LYS A 243 0.79 -25.33 -3.09
C LYS A 243 -0.15 -24.19 -3.46
N GLU A 244 0.14 -23.46 -4.53
CA GLU A 244 -0.60 -22.31 -5.03
C GLU A 244 -1.26 -22.63 -6.38
N ALA A 245 -1.34 -23.92 -6.74
CA ALA A 245 -1.87 -24.37 -8.01
C ALA A 245 -3.27 -23.82 -8.23
N TRP A 246 -3.55 -23.36 -9.44
CA TRP A 246 -4.83 -22.77 -9.83
C TRP A 246 -5.79 -23.85 -10.32
N TYR A 247 -7.03 -23.83 -9.85
CA TYR A 247 -8.07 -24.73 -10.34
C TYR A 247 -8.51 -24.31 -11.75
N CYS A 248 -8.17 -25.14 -12.74
CA CYS A 248 -8.56 -24.89 -14.12
C CYS A 248 -9.98 -25.44 -14.38
N PRO A 249 -10.97 -24.60 -14.72
CA PRO A 249 -12.35 -25.05 -14.91
C PRO A 249 -12.54 -25.93 -16.14
N LYS A 250 -11.67 -25.80 -17.16
CA LYS A 250 -11.70 -26.67 -18.37
C LYS A 250 -11.09 -28.05 -18.11
N CYS A 251 -10.10 -28.14 -17.23
CA CYS A 251 -9.48 -29.42 -16.85
C CYS A 251 -10.16 -30.08 -15.65
N ASN A 252 -10.99 -29.35 -14.90
CA ASN A 252 -11.55 -29.78 -13.62
C ASN A 252 -10.46 -30.29 -12.63
N GLN A 253 -9.30 -29.60 -12.60
CA GLN A 253 -8.15 -30.00 -11.78
C GLN A 253 -7.27 -28.79 -11.45
N HIS A 254 -6.60 -28.82 -10.30
CA HIS A 254 -5.54 -27.87 -9.94
C HIS A 254 -4.32 -28.05 -10.86
N ARG A 255 -3.80 -26.93 -11.37
CA ARG A 255 -2.69 -26.87 -12.33
C ARG A 255 -1.70 -25.81 -11.89
N GLU A 256 -0.42 -26.10 -12.08
CA GLU A 256 0.69 -25.15 -11.96
C GLU A 256 0.66 -24.18 -13.16
N ALA A 257 -0.32 -23.29 -13.15
CA ALA A 257 -0.54 -22.32 -14.23
C ALA A 257 0.57 -21.28 -14.27
N SER A 258 0.84 -20.74 -15.47
CA SER A 258 1.64 -19.53 -15.58
C SER A 258 0.78 -18.33 -15.18
N LYS A 259 1.21 -17.58 -14.17
CA LYS A 259 0.58 -16.35 -13.68
C LYS A 259 1.41 -15.15 -14.07
N GLN A 260 0.76 -14.11 -14.58
CA GLN A 260 1.38 -12.82 -14.88
C GLN A 260 0.52 -11.70 -14.29
N LEU A 261 1.13 -10.83 -13.48
CA LEU A 261 0.49 -9.62 -12.96
C LEU A 261 0.94 -8.41 -13.78
N MET A 262 0.02 -7.51 -14.10
CA MET A 262 0.30 -6.27 -14.84
C MET A 262 -0.44 -5.12 -14.17
N LEU A 263 0.12 -3.91 -14.19
CA LEU A 263 -0.56 -2.73 -13.64
C LEU A 263 -1.62 -2.28 -14.65
N TRP A 264 -2.90 -2.34 -14.27
CA TRP A 264 -3.98 -1.88 -15.15
C TRP A 264 -4.21 -0.38 -14.96
N ARG A 265 -4.34 0.05 -13.71
CA ARG A 265 -4.44 1.46 -13.31
C ARG A 265 -3.63 1.69 -12.04
N LEU A 266 -3.41 2.95 -11.69
CA LEU A 266 -2.55 3.33 -10.56
C LEU A 266 -3.25 4.37 -9.67
N PRO A 267 -3.15 4.23 -8.34
CA PRO A 267 -3.82 5.12 -7.40
C PRO A 267 -3.16 6.50 -7.35
N ASN A 268 -3.86 7.48 -6.78
CA ASN A 268 -3.33 8.82 -6.56
C ASN A 268 -2.11 8.83 -5.61
N ILE A 269 -2.16 7.99 -4.57
CA ILE A 269 -1.04 7.74 -3.68
C ILE A 269 -0.53 6.32 -3.90
N LEU A 270 0.62 6.20 -4.55
CA LEU A 270 1.24 4.92 -4.78
C LEU A 270 2.15 4.54 -3.62
N ILE A 271 1.99 3.30 -3.22
CA ILE A 271 2.76 2.69 -2.17
C ILE A 271 3.58 1.53 -2.77
N ILE A 272 4.90 1.52 -2.57
CA ILE A 272 5.81 0.52 -3.13
C ILE A 272 6.54 -0.23 -2.03
N GLN A 273 6.19 -1.49 -1.79
CA GLN A 273 6.89 -2.35 -0.84
C GLN A 273 8.06 -3.08 -1.52
N LEU A 274 9.30 -2.83 -1.10
CA LEU A 274 10.41 -3.69 -1.52
C LEU A 274 10.43 -5.00 -0.73
N LYS A 275 10.31 -6.12 -1.45
CA LYS A 275 10.42 -7.48 -0.90
C LYS A 275 11.89 -7.88 -0.83
N HIS A 276 12.51 -7.64 0.33
CA HIS A 276 13.89 -8.04 0.66
C HIS A 276 14.05 -9.53 1.01
N PHE A 277 12.98 -10.33 1.02
CA PHE A 277 13.01 -11.71 1.50
C PHE A 277 12.93 -12.71 0.35
N SER A 278 14.06 -13.35 0.05
CA SER A 278 14.10 -14.71 -0.46
C SER A 278 14.60 -15.59 0.68
N PHE A 279 13.81 -16.58 1.12
CA PHE A 279 14.27 -17.58 2.09
C PHE A 279 15.38 -18.43 1.46
N ARG A 280 16.64 -17.97 1.53
CA ARG A 280 17.79 -18.82 1.27
C ARG A 280 18.10 -19.57 2.56
N THR A 281 17.49 -20.75 2.68
CA THR A 281 17.88 -21.82 3.62
C THR A 281 17.47 -21.60 5.09
N PHE A 282 16.97 -22.67 5.72
CA PHE A 282 16.39 -22.74 7.08
C PHE A 282 17.28 -22.26 8.25
N ILE A 283 18.54 -21.88 7.98
CA ILE A 283 19.57 -21.72 9.02
C ILE A 283 20.09 -20.28 9.12
N TRP A 284 19.92 -19.43 8.10
CA TRP A 284 20.39 -18.03 8.12
C TRP A 284 19.38 -17.08 7.46
N ARG A 285 18.83 -16.13 8.23
CA ARG A 285 18.11 -14.97 7.69
C ARG A 285 19.14 -13.92 7.26
N ASP A 286 19.68 -14.01 6.06
CA ASP A 286 20.54 -12.94 5.54
C ASP A 286 19.70 -11.71 5.14
N LYS A 287 20.06 -10.55 5.70
CA LYS A 287 19.53 -9.25 5.30
C LYS A 287 20.27 -8.83 4.03
N ILE A 288 19.55 -8.73 2.90
CA ILE A 288 20.13 -8.17 1.67
C ILE A 288 20.37 -6.67 1.92
N ASN A 289 21.65 -6.27 1.96
CA ASN A 289 22.08 -4.89 2.20
C ASN A 289 22.33 -4.09 0.91
N ASP A 290 21.74 -4.52 -0.21
CA ASP A 290 21.96 -3.89 -1.51
C ASP A 290 21.40 -2.46 -1.53
N MET A 291 22.20 -1.53 -2.05
CA MET A 291 21.80 -0.14 -2.23
C MET A 291 20.79 -0.03 -3.36
N VAL A 292 19.63 0.53 -3.01
CA VAL A 292 18.47 0.71 -3.89
C VAL A 292 18.46 2.16 -4.36
N ASP A 293 18.63 2.39 -5.67
CA ASP A 293 18.45 3.71 -6.27
C ASP A 293 17.03 3.87 -6.83
N PHE A 294 16.35 4.95 -6.44
CA PHE A 294 14.95 5.24 -6.75
C PHE A 294 14.80 6.75 -7.01
N PRO A 295 13.97 7.14 -7.98
CA PRO A 295 13.76 8.55 -8.28
C PRO A 295 12.93 9.19 -7.19
N VAL A 296 13.42 10.31 -6.66
CA VAL A 296 12.63 11.08 -5.70
C VAL A 296 11.59 11.94 -6.43
N ARG A 297 11.90 12.37 -7.65
CA ARG A 297 10.96 13.12 -8.47
C ARG A 297 10.73 12.43 -9.80
N SER A 298 9.54 12.60 -10.33
CA SER A 298 9.16 12.23 -11.68
C SER A 298 9.38 10.74 -11.98
N LEU A 299 9.00 9.86 -11.04
CA LEU A 299 8.88 8.43 -11.29
C LEU A 299 7.79 8.20 -12.33
N ASP A 300 8.19 7.95 -13.58
CA ASP A 300 7.28 7.68 -14.68
C ASP A 300 6.94 6.18 -14.77
N LEU A 301 5.67 5.84 -14.52
CA LEU A 301 5.16 4.47 -14.58
C LEU A 301 4.38 4.18 -15.87
N SER A 302 4.37 5.09 -16.85
CA SER A 302 3.58 4.97 -18.09
C SER A 302 3.89 3.68 -18.85
N LYS A 303 5.15 3.24 -18.83
CA LYS A 303 5.58 2.01 -19.52
C LYS A 303 5.08 0.71 -18.88
N PHE A 304 4.62 0.79 -17.63
CA PHE A 304 4.21 -0.36 -16.84
C PHE A 304 2.70 -0.43 -16.63
N CYS A 305 2.02 0.72 -16.68
CA CYS A 305 0.57 0.85 -16.61
C CYS A 305 -0.03 0.61 -18.00
N ILE A 306 -0.72 -0.53 -18.19
CA ILE A 306 -1.22 -0.95 -19.50
C ILE A 306 -2.67 -0.56 -19.78
N GLY A 307 -3.42 -0.08 -18.78
CA GLY A 307 -4.85 0.27 -18.93
C GLY A 307 -5.11 1.76 -19.20
N GLN A 308 -4.13 2.64 -19.06
CA GLN A 308 -4.29 4.07 -19.38
C GLN A 308 -4.01 4.34 -20.86
N LYS A 309 -4.99 4.92 -21.57
CA LYS A 309 -4.84 5.45 -22.95
C LYS A 309 -4.26 6.87 -22.91
N GLU A 310 -3.65 7.28 -24.04
CA GLU A 310 -2.81 8.49 -24.20
C GLU A 310 -3.43 9.84 -23.78
N ASP A 311 -4.75 9.91 -23.58
CA ASP A 311 -5.49 11.13 -23.19
C ASP A 311 -5.61 11.35 -21.66
N HIS A 312 -5.21 10.38 -20.83
CA HIS A 312 -5.18 10.53 -19.38
C HIS A 312 -3.80 10.96 -18.87
N GLN A 313 -3.77 11.75 -17.78
CA GLN A 313 -2.56 12.21 -17.11
C GLN A 313 -1.55 11.07 -16.96
N ARG A 314 -0.33 11.29 -17.47
CA ARG A 314 0.77 10.33 -17.33
C ARG A 314 0.98 10.00 -15.85
N PRO A 315 1.12 8.73 -15.46
CA PRO A 315 1.32 8.30 -14.08
C PRO A 315 2.75 8.62 -13.63
N ILE A 316 3.00 9.90 -13.39
CA ILE A 316 4.27 10.47 -12.94
C ILE A 316 4.13 10.82 -11.46
N TYR A 317 5.03 10.27 -10.64
CA TYR A 317 4.94 10.41 -9.19
C TYR A 317 6.19 11.05 -8.56
N ASP A 318 5.98 11.80 -7.49
CA ASP A 318 7.03 12.32 -6.61
C ASP A 318 6.98 11.64 -5.25
N LEU A 319 8.14 11.19 -4.76
CA LEU A 319 8.29 10.57 -3.45
C LEU A 319 8.19 11.63 -2.35
N TYR A 320 7.39 11.35 -1.31
CA TYR A 320 7.26 12.23 -0.14
C TYR A 320 7.58 11.55 1.19
N ALA A 321 7.62 10.23 1.27
CA ALA A 321 7.94 9.51 2.51
C ALA A 321 8.72 8.20 2.27
N VAL A 322 9.49 7.78 3.28
CA VAL A 322 10.25 6.52 3.27
C VAL A 322 10.27 5.93 4.68
N ILE A 323 9.97 4.63 4.82
CA ILE A 323 10.01 3.94 6.12
C ILE A 323 11.28 3.11 6.24
N ASN A 324 12.13 3.47 7.18
CA ASN A 324 13.47 2.91 7.22
C ASN A 324 13.53 1.79 8.25
N HIS A 325 14.04 0.63 7.86
CA HIS A 325 14.21 -0.55 8.73
C HIS A 325 15.68 -0.99 8.79
#